data_AF-A0A949CNQ3-F1
#
_entry.id   AF-A0A949CNQ3-F1
#
_cell.length_a   1.000
_cell.length_b   1.000
_cell.length_c   1.000
_cell.angle_alpha   90.00
_cell.angle_beta   90.00
_cell.angle_gamma   90.00
#
_symmetry.space_group_name_H-M   'P 1'
#
loop_
_entity.id
_entity.type
_entity.pdbx_description
1 polymer ?
#
loop_
_entity_poly.entity_id
_entity_poly.type
_entity_poly.pdbx_seq_one_letter_code
_entity_poly.pdbx_strand_id
1 'polypeptide(L)'
;MEILFWFFTYLVIHPFLIYPYSLVLLSRLRDWYRGVDQGLVQSAPSPESPASSRWEPRVALVISTYNEGKSIESKLRNSEELDYPEDRLHVYLLSDGCDDETMSTAARFSNTTVFHSEIRRGKSAVIEEFVPGIDTDILVFSDANSLYDSRAIRFLVEPFRDPSMGYVVGCQKYFEAKNLPAAEAENVYWNRESWIKSLESQLGSVVGGDGAIYAIRRSDYVSL
;
A
#
# COMPACT_ATOMS: atom_id res chain seq x y z
N MET A 1 0.92 41.03 -17.55
CA MET A 1 -0.17 40.11 -17.92
C MET A 1 0.35 38.85 -18.60
N GLU A 2 1.20 38.96 -19.61
CA GLU A 2 1.71 37.79 -20.37
C GLU A 2 2.54 36.79 -19.54
N ILE A 3 3.44 37.26 -18.68
CA ILE A 3 4.26 36.38 -17.81
C ILE A 3 3.37 35.57 -16.86
N LEU A 4 2.36 36.20 -16.26
CA LEU A 4 1.41 35.52 -15.36
C LEU A 4 0.62 34.46 -16.10
N PHE A 5 0.16 34.76 -17.32
CA PHE A 5 -0.54 33.79 -18.17
C PHE A 5 0.32 32.53 -18.37
N TRP A 6 1.55 32.68 -18.86
CA TRP A 6 2.44 31.53 -19.09
C TRP A 6 2.82 30.78 -17.83
N PHE A 7 2.98 31.49 -16.71
CA PHE A 7 3.21 30.85 -15.41
C PHE A 7 2.04 29.94 -15.01
N PHE A 8 0.79 30.41 -15.09
CA PHE A 8 -0.37 29.57 -14.78
C PHE A 8 -0.57 28.45 -15.80
N THR A 9 -0.33 28.70 -17.08
CA THR A 9 -0.35 27.66 -18.12
C THR A 9 0.68 26.56 -17.81
N TYR A 10 1.89 26.92 -17.39
CA TYR A 10 2.90 25.96 -16.95
C TYR A 10 2.43 25.15 -15.74
N LEU A 11 1.84 25.79 -14.72
CA LEU A 11 1.33 25.09 -13.53
C LEU A 11 0.26 24.05 -13.88
N VAL A 12 -0.57 24.32 -14.89
CA VAL A 12 -1.55 23.35 -15.39
C VAL A 12 -0.86 22.24 -16.17
N ILE A 13 0.03 22.57 -17.12
CA ILE A 13 0.65 21.57 -18.00
C ILE A 13 1.64 20.66 -17.27
N HIS A 14 2.33 21.19 -16.26
CA HIS A 14 3.42 20.52 -15.57
C HIS A 14 3.06 19.14 -14.99
N PRO A 15 2.05 18.99 -14.11
CA PRO A 15 1.69 17.69 -13.54
C PRO A 15 1.18 16.70 -14.60
N PHE A 16 0.63 17.20 -15.72
CA PHE A 16 0.07 16.33 -16.75
C PHE A 16 1.07 15.83 -17.78
N LEU A 17 2.08 16.63 -18.11
CA LEU A 17 3.04 16.30 -19.17
C LEU A 17 4.48 16.42 -18.68
N ILE A 18 4.90 17.61 -18.27
CA ILE A 18 6.33 17.90 -18.02
C ILE A 18 6.89 16.95 -16.96
N TYR A 19 6.17 16.78 -15.85
CA TYR A 19 6.61 15.93 -14.76
C TYR A 19 6.74 14.46 -15.18
N PRO A 20 5.69 13.74 -15.66
CA PRO A 20 5.84 12.36 -16.11
C PRO A 20 6.93 12.15 -17.17
N TYR A 21 7.03 13.03 -18.18
CA TYR A 21 8.04 12.88 -19.23
C TYR A 21 9.46 13.17 -18.74
N SER A 22 9.64 14.10 -17.80
CA SER A 22 10.93 14.31 -17.15
C SER A 22 11.37 13.09 -16.34
N LEU A 23 10.45 12.40 -15.65
CA LEU A 23 10.75 11.14 -14.96
C LEU A 23 11.19 10.05 -15.95
N VAL A 24 10.53 9.93 -17.10
CA VAL A 24 10.95 9.00 -18.18
C VAL A 24 12.35 9.31 -18.68
N LEU A 25 12.65 10.60 -18.91
CA LEU A 25 13.98 11.01 -19.37
C LEU A 25 15.05 10.70 -18.30
N LEU A 26 14.79 11.09 -17.06
CA LEU A 26 15.74 10.91 -15.95
C LEU A 26 15.96 9.43 -15.61
N SER A 27 14.92 8.60 -15.63
CA SER A 27 15.04 7.15 -15.41
C SER A 27 15.94 6.51 -16.48
N ARG A 28 15.71 6.83 -17.76
CA ARG A 28 16.56 6.36 -18.87
C ARG A 28 18.00 6.85 -18.77
N LEU A 29 18.22 8.11 -18.38
CA LEU A 29 19.56 8.66 -18.20
C LEU A 29 20.29 7.98 -17.03
N ARG A 30 19.60 7.67 -15.94
CA ARG A 30 20.16 6.93 -14.81
C ARG A 30 20.55 5.51 -15.22
N ASP A 31 19.66 4.80 -15.91
CA ASP A 31 19.91 3.42 -16.35
C ASP A 31 21.10 3.36 -17.31
N TRP A 32 21.17 4.32 -18.24
CA TRP A 32 22.32 4.52 -19.11
C TRP A 32 23.61 4.80 -18.33
N TYR A 33 23.59 5.73 -17.36
CA TYR A 33 24.77 6.09 -16.57
C TYR A 33 25.26 4.95 -15.65
N ARG A 34 24.33 4.19 -15.05
CA ARG A 34 24.67 3.08 -14.14
C ARG A 34 25.02 1.79 -14.89
N GLY A 35 24.73 1.70 -16.19
CA GLY A 35 24.89 0.47 -16.96
C GLY A 35 23.99 -0.67 -16.47
N VAL A 36 22.88 -0.33 -15.82
CA VAL A 36 21.96 -1.28 -15.19
C VAL A 36 20.69 -1.30 -16.03
N ASP A 37 20.48 -2.39 -16.75
CA ASP A 37 19.23 -2.69 -17.46
C ASP A 37 18.27 -3.41 -16.49
N GLN A 38 17.87 -2.71 -15.43
CA GLN A 38 16.82 -3.22 -14.54
C GLN A 38 15.47 -2.81 -15.12
N GLY A 39 14.87 -3.73 -15.88
CA GLY A 39 13.45 -3.68 -16.20
C GLY A 39 12.65 -3.34 -14.94
N LEU A 40 11.70 -2.43 -15.09
CA LEU A 40 10.82 -1.90 -14.04
C LEU A 40 10.56 -2.92 -12.92
N VAL A 41 10.92 -2.55 -11.69
CA VAL A 41 10.65 -3.27 -10.43
C VAL A 41 11.53 -4.50 -10.24
N GLN A 42 12.24 -4.54 -9.10
CA GLN A 42 12.93 -5.73 -8.61
C GLN A 42 12.02 -6.94 -8.78
N SER A 43 12.51 -7.92 -9.53
CA SER A 43 11.77 -9.13 -9.87
C SER A 43 11.20 -9.73 -8.59
N ALA A 44 9.93 -10.10 -8.64
CA ALA A 44 9.28 -10.92 -7.62
C ALA A 44 10.23 -11.97 -7.05
N PRO A 45 10.20 -12.28 -5.73
CA PRO A 45 10.87 -13.48 -5.25
C PRO A 45 10.40 -14.66 -6.11
N SER A 46 11.35 -15.29 -6.80
CA SER A 46 11.02 -16.40 -7.71
C SER A 46 10.42 -17.54 -6.87
N PRO A 47 9.29 -18.14 -7.28
CA PRO A 47 8.61 -19.20 -6.51
C PRO A 47 9.54 -20.36 -6.12
N GLU A 48 10.60 -20.56 -6.90
CA GLU A 48 11.59 -21.62 -6.78
C GLU A 48 12.68 -21.37 -5.72
N SER A 49 12.71 -20.20 -5.06
CA SER A 49 13.67 -19.96 -3.98
C SER A 49 13.34 -20.84 -2.78
N PRO A 50 14.31 -21.62 -2.25
CA PRO A 50 14.09 -22.51 -1.13
C PRO A 50 13.55 -21.73 0.08
N ALA A 51 12.62 -22.32 0.84
CA ALA A 51 11.98 -21.66 1.98
C ALA A 51 13.00 -21.13 3.01
N SER A 52 14.15 -21.79 3.16
CA SER A 52 15.23 -21.41 4.06
C SER A 52 15.98 -20.13 3.68
N SER A 53 15.82 -19.61 2.46
CA SER A 53 16.44 -18.35 2.01
C SER A 53 15.47 -17.17 1.95
N ARG A 54 14.22 -17.36 2.35
CA ARG A 54 13.19 -16.31 2.33
C ARG A 54 13.37 -15.41 3.55
N TRP A 55 13.40 -14.10 3.32
CA TRP A 55 13.39 -13.11 4.38
C TRP A 55 11.94 -12.79 4.73
N GLU A 56 11.49 -13.33 5.86
CA GLU A 56 10.09 -13.29 6.30
C GLU A 56 10.00 -12.59 7.68
N PRO A 57 10.08 -11.24 7.71
CA PRO A 57 9.90 -10.48 8.95
C PRO A 57 8.51 -10.70 9.57
N ARG A 58 8.34 -10.39 10.86
CA ARG A 58 7.00 -10.29 11.45
C ARG A 58 6.25 -9.11 10.80
N VAL A 59 5.02 -9.34 10.38
CA VAL A 59 4.16 -8.40 9.69
C VAL A 59 2.86 -8.23 10.48
N ALA A 60 2.53 -6.97 10.78
CA ALA A 60 1.20 -6.60 11.25
C ALA A 60 0.38 -6.06 10.08
N LEU A 61 -0.69 -6.75 9.70
CA LEU A 61 -1.67 -6.25 8.75
C LEU A 61 -2.71 -5.42 9.49
N VAL A 62 -2.53 -4.10 9.46
CA VAL A 62 -3.39 -3.10 10.11
C VAL A 62 -4.55 -2.74 9.19
N ILE A 63 -5.78 -3.02 9.64
CA ILE A 63 -7.00 -2.76 8.89
C ILE A 63 -7.86 -1.80 9.71
N SER A 64 -8.03 -0.57 9.25
CA SER A 64 -8.95 0.39 9.88
C SER A 64 -10.38 0.21 9.34
N THR A 65 -11.37 0.23 10.21
CA THR A 65 -12.78 -0.03 9.86
C THR A 65 -13.74 0.95 10.51
N TYR A 66 -14.81 1.26 9.78
CA TYR A 66 -16.01 1.93 10.30
C TYR A 66 -17.23 1.34 9.59
N ASN A 67 -18.02 0.55 10.30
CA ASN A 67 -19.24 -0.11 9.81
C ASN A 67 -19.06 -0.85 8.47
N GLU A 68 -18.14 -1.82 8.47
CA GLU A 68 -17.72 -2.61 7.31
C GLU A 68 -18.31 -4.03 7.32
N GLY A 69 -19.46 -4.26 7.97
CA GLY A 69 -20.05 -5.60 8.15
C GLY A 69 -20.22 -6.41 6.86
N LYS A 70 -20.42 -5.73 5.72
CA LYS A 70 -20.57 -6.37 4.39
C LYS A 70 -19.25 -6.82 3.76
N SER A 71 -18.13 -6.17 4.07
CA SER A 71 -16.84 -6.36 3.39
C SER A 71 -15.82 -7.11 4.26
N ILE A 72 -15.92 -6.95 5.59
CA ILE A 72 -14.90 -7.38 6.52
C ILE A 72 -14.69 -8.90 6.54
N GLU A 73 -15.75 -9.70 6.39
CA GLU A 73 -15.60 -11.16 6.33
C GLU A 73 -14.76 -11.58 5.12
N SER A 74 -15.08 -11.04 3.94
CA SER A 74 -14.32 -11.32 2.71
C SER A 74 -12.85 -10.88 2.84
N LYS A 75 -12.61 -9.73 3.49
CA LYS A 75 -11.26 -9.22 3.71
C LYS A 75 -10.45 -10.10 4.67
N LEU A 76 -11.04 -10.56 5.76
CA LEU A 76 -10.34 -11.42 6.72
C LEU A 76 -10.08 -12.82 6.14
N ARG A 77 -11.03 -13.38 5.38
CA ARG A 77 -10.78 -14.63 4.62
C ARG A 77 -9.65 -14.45 3.61
N ASN A 78 -9.67 -13.35 2.84
CA ASN A 78 -8.56 -13.03 1.94
C ASN A 78 -7.23 -12.87 2.67
N SER A 79 -7.23 -12.41 3.93
CA SER A 79 -6.01 -12.28 4.74
C SER A 79 -5.47 -13.64 5.20
N GLU A 80 -6.33 -14.63 5.46
CA GLU A 80 -5.92 -16.02 5.74
C GLU A 80 -5.37 -16.74 4.49
N GLU A 81 -5.76 -16.31 3.29
CA GLU A 81 -5.29 -16.85 2.00
C GLU A 81 -3.99 -16.22 1.50
N LEU A 82 -3.40 -15.27 2.24
CA LEU A 82 -2.13 -14.66 1.88
C LEU A 82 -1.00 -15.69 2.00
N ASP A 83 -0.16 -15.78 0.97
CA ASP A 83 1.03 -16.63 0.95
C ASP A 83 2.12 -16.02 1.85
N TYR A 84 1.98 -16.22 3.16
CA TYR A 84 2.92 -15.82 4.19
C TYR A 84 2.82 -16.77 5.40
N PRO A 85 3.90 -17.01 6.17
CA PRO A 85 3.82 -17.88 7.33
C PRO A 85 2.81 -17.37 8.37
N GLU A 86 1.95 -18.27 8.85
CA GLU A 86 0.87 -17.96 9.80
C GLU A 86 1.40 -17.39 11.14
N ASP A 87 2.59 -17.82 11.57
CA ASP A 87 3.25 -17.32 12.79
C ASP A 87 3.93 -15.95 12.59
N ARG A 88 3.94 -15.42 11.36
CA ARG A 88 4.63 -14.18 10.99
C ARG A 88 3.71 -13.10 10.46
N LEU A 89 2.48 -13.40 10.08
CA LEU A 89 1.47 -12.43 9.69
C LEU A 89 0.35 -12.40 10.74
N HIS A 90 0.09 -11.25 11.35
CA HIS A 90 -1.03 -11.08 12.27
C HIS A 90 -1.91 -9.91 11.83
N VAL A 91 -3.24 -10.08 11.90
CA VAL A 91 -4.19 -9.03 11.52
C VAL A 91 -4.58 -8.22 12.74
N TYR A 92 -4.46 -6.89 12.64
CA TYR A 92 -4.91 -5.95 13.65
C TYR A 92 -6.05 -5.12 13.07
N LEU A 93 -7.27 -5.40 13.53
CA LEU A 93 -8.46 -4.67 13.12
C LEU A 93 -8.69 -3.48 14.05
N LEU A 94 -8.62 -2.26 13.52
CA LEU A 94 -8.87 -1.03 14.26
C LEU A 94 -10.30 -0.55 13.97
N SER A 95 -11.20 -0.73 14.92
CA SER A 95 -12.59 -0.25 14.85
C SER A 95 -12.71 1.19 15.35
N ASP A 96 -13.23 2.07 14.50
CA ASP A 96 -13.43 3.51 14.77
C ASP A 96 -14.90 3.83 15.05
N GLY A 97 -15.41 3.44 16.22
CA GLY A 97 -16.81 3.66 16.59
C GLY A 97 -17.79 2.81 15.79
N CYS A 98 -17.44 1.55 15.49
CA CYS A 98 -18.37 0.63 14.83
C CYS A 98 -19.54 0.26 15.75
N ASP A 99 -20.76 0.28 15.21
CA ASP A 99 -22.00 -0.11 15.90
C ASP A 99 -22.77 -1.25 15.20
N ASP A 100 -22.17 -1.83 14.17
CA ASP A 100 -22.70 -2.95 13.38
C ASP A 100 -22.02 -4.29 13.72
N GLU A 101 -22.23 -5.30 12.88
CA GLU A 101 -21.64 -6.64 13.03
C GLU A 101 -20.14 -6.73 12.69
N THR A 102 -19.44 -5.63 12.38
CA THR A 102 -18.03 -5.66 11.95
C THR A 102 -17.14 -6.35 12.97
N MET A 103 -17.26 -5.96 14.25
CA MET A 103 -16.39 -6.47 15.31
C MET A 103 -16.70 -7.92 15.67
N SER A 104 -17.98 -8.27 15.78
CA SER A 104 -18.41 -9.64 16.08
C SER A 104 -18.03 -10.60 14.96
N THR A 105 -18.07 -10.13 13.71
CA THR A 105 -17.59 -10.86 12.54
C THR A 105 -16.09 -11.14 12.61
N ALA A 106 -15.31 -10.11 12.96
CA ALA A 106 -13.85 -10.20 13.03
C ALA A 106 -13.35 -11.07 14.19
N ALA A 107 -14.03 -11.06 15.33
CA ALA A 107 -13.70 -11.87 16.49
C ALA A 107 -13.77 -13.39 16.23
N ARG A 108 -14.36 -13.83 15.10
CA ARG A 108 -14.41 -15.24 14.69
C ARG A 108 -13.09 -15.74 14.08
N PHE A 109 -12.18 -14.83 13.71
CA PHE A 109 -10.92 -15.15 13.04
C PHE A 109 -9.78 -15.25 14.06
N SER A 110 -9.16 -16.42 14.17
CA SER A 110 -8.19 -16.74 15.23
C SER A 110 -6.89 -15.92 15.15
N ASN A 111 -6.50 -15.49 13.95
CA ASN A 111 -5.30 -14.70 13.71
C ASN A 111 -5.58 -13.19 13.62
N THR A 112 -6.69 -12.73 14.21
CA THR A 112 -7.13 -11.33 14.20
C THR A 112 -7.29 -10.80 15.63
N THR A 113 -6.59 -9.72 15.94
CA THR A 113 -6.83 -8.92 17.16
C THR A 113 -7.69 -7.70 16.81
N VAL A 114 -8.79 -7.50 17.55
CA VAL A 114 -9.68 -6.34 17.36
C VAL A 114 -9.40 -5.30 18.44
N PHE A 115 -9.04 -4.09 18.02
CA PHE A 115 -9.02 -2.90 18.86
C PHE A 115 -10.25 -2.04 18.55
N HIS A 116 -10.87 -1.48 19.57
CA HIS A 116 -12.10 -0.69 19.42
C HIS A 116 -11.98 0.65 20.14
N SER A 117 -12.21 1.72 19.39
CA SER A 117 -12.48 3.06 19.91
C SER A 117 -14.00 3.26 19.93
N GLU A 118 -14.59 3.58 21.08
CA GLU A 118 -16.04 3.82 21.21
C GLU A 118 -16.50 5.05 20.43
N ILE A 119 -15.63 6.07 20.34
CA ILE A 119 -15.94 7.34 19.67
C ILE A 119 -15.29 7.35 18.30
N ARG A 120 -16.09 7.66 17.27
CA ARG A 120 -15.61 7.88 15.91
C ARG A 120 -14.74 9.14 15.83
N ARG A 121 -13.45 8.95 15.58
CA ARG A 121 -12.43 10.01 15.45
C ARG A 121 -11.75 10.04 14.09
N GLY A 122 -12.04 9.07 13.22
CA GLY A 122 -11.45 8.92 11.90
C GLY A 122 -10.26 7.98 11.89
N LYS A 123 -9.94 7.45 10.68
CA LYS A 123 -8.87 6.48 10.41
C LYS A 123 -7.54 6.85 11.06
N SER A 124 -7.09 8.09 10.89
CA SER A 124 -5.78 8.52 11.42
C SER A 124 -5.73 8.50 12.95
N ALA A 125 -6.83 8.83 13.62
CA ALA A 125 -6.88 8.88 15.09
C ALA A 125 -6.81 7.48 15.71
N VAL A 126 -7.51 6.50 15.13
CA VAL A 126 -7.43 5.11 15.62
C VAL A 126 -6.10 4.45 15.27
N ILE A 127 -5.50 4.79 14.13
CA ILE A 127 -4.14 4.35 13.79
C ILE A 127 -3.16 4.88 14.83
N GLU A 128 -3.21 6.18 15.13
CA GLU A 128 -2.33 6.82 16.10
C GLU A 128 -2.50 6.24 17.52
N GLU A 129 -3.72 5.86 17.89
CA GLU A 129 -4.00 5.29 19.20
C GLU A 129 -3.44 3.86 19.36
N PHE A 130 -3.62 3.00 18.36
CA PHE A 130 -3.36 1.56 18.52
C PHE A 130 -2.04 1.09 17.91
N VAL A 131 -1.57 1.67 16.81
CA VAL A 131 -0.36 1.22 16.12
C VAL A 131 0.92 1.34 16.97
N PRO A 132 1.11 2.36 17.82
CA PRO A 132 2.28 2.42 18.70
C PRO A 132 2.45 1.19 19.60
N GLY A 133 1.34 0.53 20.00
CA GLY A 133 1.33 -0.67 20.84
C GLY A 133 1.63 -1.99 20.10
N ILE A 134 1.74 -1.97 18.78
CA ILE A 134 1.99 -3.17 17.97
C ILE A 134 3.51 -3.44 17.90
N ASP A 135 3.93 -4.59 18.44
CA ASP A 135 5.30 -5.11 18.30
C ASP A 135 5.42 -6.02 17.07
N THR A 136 6.06 -5.50 16.03
CA THR A 136 6.28 -6.20 14.77
C THR A 136 7.50 -5.63 14.07
N ASP A 137 7.96 -6.24 12.98
CA ASP A 137 9.09 -5.71 12.22
C ASP A 137 8.60 -4.75 11.11
N ILE A 138 7.48 -5.10 10.45
CA ILE A 138 6.86 -4.34 9.37
C ILE A 138 5.37 -4.12 9.65
N LEU A 139 4.90 -2.88 9.48
CA LEU A 139 3.48 -2.51 9.50
C LEU A 139 2.97 -2.45 8.07
N VAL A 140 1.92 -3.21 7.73
CA VAL A 140 1.23 -3.15 6.45
C VAL A 140 -0.16 -2.59 6.67
N PHE A 141 -0.54 -1.54 5.95
CA PHE A 141 -1.82 -0.86 6.11
C PHE A 141 -2.75 -1.17 4.96
N SER A 142 -3.99 -1.53 5.29
CA SER A 142 -5.03 -1.89 4.34
C SER A 142 -6.36 -1.20 4.67
N ASP A 143 -7.13 -0.94 3.63
CA ASP A 143 -8.56 -0.68 3.77
C ASP A 143 -9.35 -1.98 3.94
N ALA A 144 -10.52 -1.87 4.55
CA ALA A 144 -11.42 -2.99 4.86
C ALA A 144 -12.06 -3.62 3.61
N ASN A 145 -12.25 -2.81 2.57
CA ASN A 145 -12.90 -3.21 1.31
C ASN A 145 -11.91 -3.58 0.20
N SER A 146 -10.61 -3.59 0.49
CA SER A 146 -9.55 -3.84 -0.49
C SER A 146 -8.98 -5.25 -0.36
N LEU A 147 -9.23 -6.11 -1.34
CA LEU A 147 -8.68 -7.47 -1.39
C LEU A 147 -7.26 -7.46 -1.94
N TYR A 148 -6.38 -8.27 -1.35
CA TYR A 148 -4.98 -8.37 -1.71
C TYR A 148 -4.74 -9.60 -2.60
N ASP A 149 -3.82 -9.47 -3.57
CA ASP A 149 -3.23 -10.63 -4.27
C ASP A 149 -2.55 -11.53 -3.22
N SER A 150 -2.64 -12.84 -3.38
CA SER A 150 -2.08 -13.79 -2.40
C SER A 150 -0.60 -13.55 -2.10
N ARG A 151 0.15 -12.99 -3.04
CA ARG A 151 1.59 -12.71 -2.87
C ARG A 151 1.87 -11.31 -2.35
N ALA A 152 0.86 -10.46 -2.16
CA ALA A 152 1.03 -9.03 -1.90
C ALA A 152 1.97 -8.73 -0.72
N ILE A 153 1.82 -9.47 0.40
CA ILE A 153 2.69 -9.28 1.56
C ILE A 153 4.15 -9.57 1.21
N ARG A 154 4.44 -10.67 0.50
CA ARG A 154 5.81 -11.00 0.07
C ARG A 154 6.43 -9.89 -0.77
N PHE A 155 5.67 -9.32 -1.70
CA PHE A 155 6.14 -8.20 -2.53
C PHE A 155 6.36 -6.92 -1.73
N LEU A 156 5.49 -6.63 -0.76
CA LEU A 156 5.61 -5.44 0.07
C LEU A 156 6.81 -5.53 1.02
N VAL A 157 7.10 -6.71 1.58
CA VAL A 157 8.20 -6.84 2.52
C VAL A 157 9.55 -6.90 1.83
N GLU A 158 9.67 -7.54 0.65
CA GLU A 158 10.98 -7.80 0.02
C GLU A 158 11.94 -6.58 -0.06
N PRO A 159 11.49 -5.36 -0.43
CA PRO A 159 12.37 -4.19 -0.45
C PRO A 159 12.98 -3.83 0.92
N PHE A 160 12.32 -4.16 2.03
CA PHE A 160 12.82 -3.88 3.39
C PHE A 160 14.04 -4.74 3.79
N ARG A 161 14.48 -5.69 2.94
CA ARG A 161 15.81 -6.30 3.09
C ARG A 161 16.93 -5.26 3.08
N ASP A 162 16.75 -4.19 2.31
CA ASP A 162 17.61 -3.02 2.38
C ASP A 162 17.25 -2.23 3.66
N PRO A 163 18.18 -2.09 4.62
CA PRO A 163 17.93 -1.36 5.86
C PRO A 163 17.57 0.12 5.66
N SER A 164 17.91 0.71 4.51
CA SER A 164 17.56 2.10 4.17
C SER A 164 16.12 2.26 3.70
N MET A 165 15.43 1.18 3.38
CA MET A 165 14.03 1.21 2.98
C MET A 165 13.13 1.37 4.20
N GLY A 166 12.38 2.48 4.24
CA GLY A 166 11.41 2.77 5.29
C GLY A 166 9.94 2.71 4.85
N TYR A 167 9.66 2.81 3.55
CA TYR A 167 8.30 2.88 3.01
C TYR A 167 8.18 2.14 1.66
N VAL A 168 7.11 1.35 1.49
CA VAL A 168 6.80 0.63 0.25
C VAL A 168 5.30 0.76 -0.04
N VAL A 169 4.93 0.99 -1.30
CA VAL A 169 3.54 1.13 -1.74
C VAL A 169 3.19 -0.01 -2.68
N GLY A 170 2.00 -0.60 -2.52
CA GLY A 170 1.48 -1.57 -3.47
C GLY A 170 0.88 -0.93 -4.73
N CYS A 171 0.36 -1.76 -5.63
CA CYS A 171 -0.38 -1.31 -6.81
C CYS A 171 -1.85 -1.68 -6.64
N GLN A 172 -2.70 -0.68 -6.35
CA GLN A 172 -4.15 -0.86 -6.32
C GLN A 172 -4.69 -1.00 -7.75
N LYS A 173 -5.57 -1.99 -7.94
CA LYS A 173 -6.24 -2.27 -9.21
C LYS A 173 -7.74 -2.39 -8.99
N TYR A 174 -8.54 -1.80 -9.88
CA TYR A 174 -9.99 -1.84 -9.81
C TYR A 174 -10.54 -2.82 -10.84
N PHE A 175 -11.13 -3.92 -10.36
CA PHE A 175 -11.61 -5.01 -11.22
C PHE A 175 -13.09 -4.93 -11.59
N GLU A 176 -13.90 -4.16 -10.84
CA GLU A 176 -15.37 -4.29 -10.84
C GLU A 176 -16.15 -3.30 -11.71
N ALA A 177 -15.58 -2.84 -12.83
CA ALA A 177 -16.37 -2.02 -13.73
C ALA A 177 -16.12 -2.30 -15.19
N LYS A 178 -16.36 -3.55 -15.55
CA LYS A 178 -16.73 -3.84 -16.92
C LYS A 178 -18.14 -3.25 -17.12
N ASN A 179 -18.25 -2.18 -17.91
CA ASN A 179 -19.47 -1.54 -18.44
C ASN A 179 -19.93 -0.19 -17.85
N LEU A 180 -19.08 0.56 -17.12
CA LEU A 180 -19.39 1.94 -16.71
C LEU A 180 -18.26 2.91 -17.13
N PRO A 181 -18.54 3.97 -17.91
CA PRO A 181 -17.52 4.92 -18.37
C PRO A 181 -16.70 5.58 -17.25
N ALA A 182 -17.33 5.81 -16.09
CA ALA A 182 -16.67 6.41 -14.92
C ALA A 182 -15.50 5.55 -14.42
N ALA A 183 -15.67 4.24 -14.44
CA ALA A 183 -14.68 3.34 -13.87
C ALA A 183 -13.63 2.86 -14.87
N GLU A 184 -13.90 3.00 -16.18
CA GLU A 184 -12.82 3.02 -17.19
C GLU A 184 -11.90 4.23 -16.97
N ALA A 185 -12.47 5.42 -16.70
CA ALA A 185 -11.69 6.61 -16.41
C ALA A 185 -10.86 6.49 -15.13
N GLU A 186 -11.44 5.93 -14.05
CA GLU A 186 -10.71 5.64 -12.80
C GLU A 186 -9.54 4.66 -13.04
N ASN A 187 -9.75 3.61 -13.84
CA ASN A 187 -8.68 2.68 -14.19
C ASN A 187 -7.54 3.36 -14.97
N VAL A 188 -7.86 4.23 -15.93
CA VAL A 188 -6.84 5.00 -16.67
C VAL A 188 -6.05 5.90 -15.72
N TYR A 189 -6.74 6.56 -14.78
CA TYR A 189 -6.10 7.39 -13.76
C TYR A 189 -5.15 6.58 -12.88
N TRP A 190 -5.60 5.48 -12.28
CA TRP A 190 -4.79 4.67 -11.37
C TRP A 190 -3.64 3.92 -12.05
N ASN A 191 -3.83 3.48 -13.30
CA ASN A 191 -2.75 2.92 -14.11
C ASN A 191 -1.66 3.96 -14.36
N ARG A 192 -2.05 5.20 -14.66
CA ARG A 192 -1.10 6.29 -14.85
C ARG A 192 -0.39 6.66 -13.54
N GLU A 193 -1.11 6.77 -12.44
CA GLU A 193 -0.51 7.04 -11.11
C GLU A 193 0.48 5.93 -10.71
N SER A 194 0.11 4.66 -10.90
CA SER A 194 1.01 3.53 -10.64
C SER A 194 2.25 3.57 -11.53
N TRP A 195 2.11 3.94 -12.80
CA TRP A 195 3.24 4.12 -13.71
C TRP A 195 4.16 5.26 -13.25
N ILE A 196 3.62 6.41 -12.89
CA ILE A 196 4.41 7.54 -12.35
C ILE A 196 5.17 7.10 -11.09
N LYS A 197 4.48 6.49 -10.13
CA LYS A 197 5.10 5.95 -8.89
C LYS A 197 6.20 4.94 -9.20
N SER A 198 6.06 4.12 -10.24
CA SER A 198 7.14 3.20 -10.64
C SER A 198 8.39 3.94 -11.11
N LEU A 199 8.24 5.03 -11.88
CA LEU A 199 9.36 5.86 -12.32
C LEU A 199 10.00 6.64 -11.16
N GLU A 200 9.18 7.15 -10.24
CA GLU A 200 9.62 7.82 -9.01
C GLU A 200 10.41 6.86 -8.10
N SER A 201 9.86 5.67 -7.85
CA SER A 201 10.51 4.61 -7.05
C SER A 201 11.86 4.23 -7.63
N GLN A 202 11.94 4.10 -8.96
CA GLN A 202 13.22 3.87 -9.61
C GLN A 202 14.22 5.00 -9.34
N LEU A 203 13.78 6.26 -9.44
CA LEU A 203 14.65 7.45 -9.28
C LEU A 203 15.09 7.69 -7.84
N GLY A 204 14.30 7.23 -6.88
CA GLY A 204 14.74 7.09 -5.48
C GLY A 204 13.59 6.96 -4.49
N SER A 205 12.50 7.71 -4.66
CA SER A 205 11.36 7.69 -3.75
C SER A 205 10.09 8.08 -4.46
N VAL A 206 8.99 7.45 -4.07
CA VAL A 206 7.64 7.89 -4.43
C VAL A 206 7.26 9.16 -3.66
N VAL A 207 6.45 10.02 -4.27
CA VAL A 207 5.96 11.26 -3.63
C VAL A 207 4.81 10.98 -2.66
N GLY A 208 4.01 9.94 -2.93
CA GLY A 208 2.87 9.57 -2.11
C GLY A 208 2.46 8.11 -2.28
N GLY A 209 1.89 7.56 -1.21
CA GLY A 209 1.35 6.20 -1.19
C GLY A 209 -0.16 6.15 -1.38
N ASP A 210 -0.63 4.96 -1.67
CA ASP A 210 -2.06 4.64 -1.68
C ASP A 210 -2.47 4.14 -0.30
N GLY A 211 -3.52 4.73 0.29
CA GLY A 211 -4.01 4.37 1.61
C GLY A 211 -4.56 2.95 1.73
N ALA A 212 -4.85 2.30 0.59
CA ALA A 212 -5.36 0.94 0.53
C ALA A 212 -4.27 -0.14 0.63
N ILE A 213 -3.02 0.18 0.27
CA ILE A 213 -1.91 -0.77 0.32
C ILE A 213 -0.54 -0.08 0.40
N TYR A 214 0.01 -0.05 1.62
CA TYR A 214 1.39 0.38 1.84
C TYR A 214 1.97 -0.29 3.08
N ALA A 215 3.30 -0.24 3.19
CA ALA A 215 4.05 -0.82 4.28
C ALA A 215 5.08 0.18 4.82
N ILE A 216 5.32 0.13 6.13
CA ILE A 216 6.30 0.96 6.84
C ILE A 216 7.14 0.04 7.72
N ARG A 217 8.46 0.29 7.76
CA ARG A 217 9.33 -0.36 8.75
C ARG A 217 8.93 0.11 10.14
N ARG A 218 8.78 -0.81 11.11
CA ARG A 218 8.31 -0.44 12.46
C ARG A 218 9.16 0.63 13.12
N SER A 219 10.48 0.61 12.93
CA SER A 219 11.43 1.59 13.46
C SER A 219 11.27 3.00 12.89
N ASP A 220 10.70 3.10 11.69
CA ASP A 220 10.58 4.36 10.94
C ASP A 220 9.17 4.94 11.05
N TYR A 221 8.24 4.21 11.67
CA TYR A 221 6.91 4.71 12.00
C TYR A 221 7.00 5.76 13.11
N VAL A 222 6.61 6.99 12.76
CA VAL A 222 6.52 8.13 13.67
C VAL A 222 5.04 8.40 13.95
N SER A 223 4.71 8.47 15.23
CA SER A 223 3.38 8.80 15.71
C SER A 223 3.19 10.33 15.66
N LEU A 224 1.97 10.79 15.33
CA LEU A 224 1.64 12.19 15.02
C LEU A 224 1.36 13.06 16.26
#